data_AF-A0A3R7I9J8-F1
#
_entry.id   AF-A0A3R7I9J8-F1
#
_cell.length_a   1.000
_cell.length_b   1.000
_cell.length_c   1.000
_cell.angle_alpha   90.00
_cell.angle_beta   90.00
_cell.angle_gamma   90.00
#
_symmetry.space_group_name_H-M   'P 1'
#
loop_
_entity.id
_entity.type
_entity.pdbx_description
1 polymer ?
#
loop_
_entity_poly.entity_id
_entity_poly.type
_entity_poly.pdbx_seq_one_letter_code
_entity_poly.pdbx_strand_id
1 'polypeptide(L)'
;MEATSKRSRSGKNRHDEFETDAGFHFIAFVPALGKVWKFDGLERQPQALAEYAPDEDWLTLVRPNIRTRMAEYEEDQIEFSILSVAKDPLVELEDKLAINVKCLESVNRWLASREEAEEVCSGPECPASLLENTILGPDSSYNLTRHRIDGAIIPPEREVQYEKASVEELRQHRYRLSNEQRELRASILEEQQSHRADDDYATGRRFDYGPAVRACWGEGNQFLAWLVDFFSSTKKFQGLTILD
;
A
#
# COMPACT_ATOMS: atom_id res chain seq x y z
N MET A 1 26.31 8.63 65.72
CA MET A 1 26.91 7.41 66.29
C MET A 1 26.14 6.25 65.70
N GLU A 2 26.70 5.23 65.06
CA GLU A 2 28.07 4.88 64.72
C GLU A 2 27.98 3.78 63.66
N ALA A 3 28.91 3.78 62.72
CA ALA A 3 28.98 2.83 61.62
C ALA A 3 29.62 1.50 62.06
N THR A 4 29.22 0.39 61.44
CA THR A 4 30.08 -0.81 61.33
C THR A 4 30.10 -1.36 59.91
N SER A 5 31.11 -0.86 59.20
CA SER A 5 31.97 -1.43 58.16
C SER A 5 31.99 -2.96 57.90
N LYS A 6 31.78 -3.32 56.61
CA LYS A 6 32.55 -4.23 55.71
C LYS A 6 32.77 -5.72 56.08
N ARG A 7 32.43 -6.63 55.14
CA ARG A 7 33.42 -7.34 54.29
C ARG A 7 32.80 -8.06 53.08
N SER A 8 33.63 -8.19 52.06
CA SER A 8 33.42 -8.52 50.65
C SER A 8 33.59 -9.99 50.28
N ARG A 9 33.15 -10.33 49.04
CA ARG A 9 33.64 -11.32 48.04
C ARG A 9 32.44 -12.05 47.42
N SER A 10 32.38 -12.41 46.15
CA SER A 10 33.25 -12.24 44.98
C SER A 10 32.45 -12.80 43.79
N GLY A 11 32.45 -12.09 42.66
CA GLY A 11 32.39 -12.61 41.30
C GLY A 11 31.40 -13.74 40.96
N LYS A 12 30.35 -13.36 40.22
CA LYS A 12 30.05 -14.05 38.96
C LYS A 12 29.56 -13.03 37.95
N ASN A 13 30.49 -12.48 37.16
CA ASN A 13 30.20 -11.95 35.84
C ASN A 13 29.50 -13.07 35.07
N ARG A 14 28.16 -13.04 35.03
CA ARG A 14 27.45 -13.56 33.88
C ARG A 14 27.53 -12.44 32.87
N HIS A 15 28.58 -12.51 32.05
CA HIS A 15 28.56 -11.91 30.73
C HIS A 15 27.52 -12.71 29.94
N ASP A 16 26.26 -12.44 30.25
CA ASP A 16 25.16 -12.73 29.34
C ASP A 16 25.14 -11.48 28.45
N GLU A 17 26.11 -11.41 27.54
CA GLU A 17 25.86 -10.76 26.26
C GLU A 17 24.80 -11.62 25.57
N PHE A 18 23.57 -11.50 26.05
CA PHE A 18 22.49 -11.34 25.10
C PHE A 18 22.96 -10.18 24.24
N GLU A 19 23.36 -10.48 23.00
CA GLU A 19 23.16 -9.53 21.92
C GLU A 19 21.79 -8.93 22.18
N THR A 20 21.75 -7.72 22.71
CA THR A 20 20.52 -6.96 22.85
C THR A 20 20.01 -6.92 21.43
N ASP A 21 19.00 -7.75 21.15
CA ASP A 21 18.22 -7.70 19.93
C ASP A 21 17.98 -6.22 19.67
N ALA A 22 18.70 -5.66 18.69
CA ALA A 22 18.74 -4.23 18.43
C ALA A 22 17.42 -3.90 17.72
N GLY A 23 16.33 -4.01 18.48
CA GLY A 23 14.99 -3.80 17.99
C GLY A 23 14.83 -2.36 17.55
N PHE A 24 14.12 -2.17 16.44
CA PHE A 24 13.79 -0.84 15.98
C PHE A 24 12.96 -0.09 17.02
N HIS A 25 13.33 1.17 17.26
CA HIS A 25 12.59 2.10 18.07
C HIS A 25 11.65 2.93 17.21
N PHE A 26 10.36 2.97 17.56
CA PHE A 26 9.33 3.68 16.79
C PHE A 26 8.99 5.04 17.39
N ILE A 27 8.90 6.03 16.49
CA ILE A 27 8.43 7.38 16.79
C ILE A 27 7.32 7.72 15.79
N ALA A 28 6.16 8.10 16.29
CA ALA A 28 5.02 8.50 15.47
C ALA A 28 4.74 9.99 15.59
N PHE A 29 4.42 10.63 14.47
CA PHE A 29 3.97 12.01 14.41
C PHE A 29 2.50 12.05 13.99
N VAL A 30 1.64 12.68 14.78
CA VAL A 30 0.19 12.65 14.57
C VAL A 30 -0.41 14.06 14.70
N PRO A 31 -1.11 14.56 13.67
CA PRO A 31 -1.90 15.79 13.79
C PRO A 31 -3.22 15.46 14.53
N ALA A 32 -3.42 16.06 15.71
CA ALA A 32 -4.63 15.87 16.51
C ALA A 32 -4.92 17.08 17.40
N LEU A 33 -6.21 17.41 17.55
CA LEU A 33 -6.68 18.50 18.43
C LEU A 33 -6.00 19.86 18.11
N GLY A 34 -5.79 20.17 16.83
CA GLY A 34 -5.15 21.42 16.36
C GLY A 34 -3.64 21.49 16.63
N LYS A 35 -3.00 20.39 17.02
CA LYS A 35 -1.57 20.30 17.33
C LYS A 35 -0.94 19.10 16.64
N VAL A 36 0.35 19.20 16.36
CA VAL A 36 1.17 18.06 15.96
C VAL A 36 1.80 17.44 17.19
N TRP A 37 1.57 16.15 17.37
CA TRP A 37 2.07 15.38 18.50
C TRP A 37 3.18 14.43 18.08
N LYS A 38 4.23 14.33 18.90
CA LYS A 38 5.26 13.31 18.84
C LYS A 38 4.96 12.24 19.90
N PHE A 39 4.86 10.99 19.46
CA PHE A 39 4.77 9.81 20.30
C PHE A 39 6.06 9.02 20.15
N ASP A 40 6.88 9.02 21.19
CA ASP A 40 8.16 8.32 21.23
C ASP A 40 8.05 7.18 22.24
N GLY A 41 8.29 5.93 21.80
CA GLY A 41 8.16 4.74 22.63
C GLY A 41 9.13 4.65 23.82
N LEU A 42 10.15 5.50 23.90
CA LEU A 42 11.07 5.58 25.03
C LEU A 42 10.71 6.73 26.00
N GLU A 43 9.78 7.59 25.62
CA GLU A 43 9.34 8.72 26.43
C GLU A 43 8.07 8.40 27.22
N ARG A 44 7.96 8.97 28.42
CA ARG A 44 6.84 8.69 29.34
C ARG A 44 5.50 9.29 28.88
N GLN A 45 5.53 10.38 28.11
CA GLN A 45 4.35 11.14 27.74
C GLN A 45 4.51 11.71 26.32
N PRO A 46 3.42 11.88 25.56
CA PRO A 46 3.46 12.50 24.24
C PRO A 46 3.91 13.97 24.33
N GLN A 47 4.62 14.43 23.31
CA GLN A 47 5.09 15.81 23.22
C GLN A 47 4.29 16.58 22.17
N ALA A 48 3.71 17.72 22.55
CA ALA A 48 3.14 18.66 21.60
C ALA A 48 4.28 19.46 20.95
N LEU A 49 4.41 19.39 19.63
CA LEU A 49 5.46 20.07 18.88
C LEU A 49 5.06 21.50 18.50
N ALA A 50 3.90 21.64 17.87
CA ALA A 50 3.42 22.90 17.33
C ALA A 50 1.89 22.87 17.12
N GLU A 51 1.27 24.04 17.14
CA GLU A 51 -0.09 24.27 16.64
C GLU A 51 -0.04 24.41 15.11
N TYR A 52 -1.09 23.97 14.43
CA TYR A 52 -1.22 24.11 12.97
C TYR A 52 -2.62 24.59 12.62
N ALA A 53 -2.75 25.44 11.60
CA ALA A 53 -4.05 25.83 11.08
C ALA A 53 -4.66 24.70 10.21
N PRO A 54 -6.00 24.62 10.09
CA PRO A 54 -6.66 23.57 9.28
C PRO A 54 -6.17 23.51 7.82
N ASP A 55 -5.77 24.65 7.26
CA ASP A 55 -5.31 24.79 5.88
C ASP A 55 -3.77 24.68 5.73
N GLU A 56 -3.06 24.43 6.83
CA GLU A 56 -1.60 24.37 6.87
C GLU A 56 -1.09 22.92 6.78
N ASP A 57 -0.06 22.71 5.97
CA ASP A 57 0.60 21.41 5.85
C ASP A 57 1.45 21.13 7.11
N TRP A 58 0.87 20.39 8.06
CA TRP A 58 1.52 19.98 9.30
C TRP A 58 2.82 19.20 9.09
N LEU A 59 3.04 18.59 7.90
CA LEU A 59 4.29 17.89 7.58
C LEU A 59 5.48 18.84 7.56
N THR A 60 5.26 20.11 7.21
CA THR A 60 6.33 21.14 7.22
C THR A 60 6.92 21.33 8.62
N LEU A 61 6.11 21.15 9.67
CA LEU A 61 6.50 21.24 11.07
C LEU A 61 7.28 20.01 11.54
N VAL A 62 7.00 18.83 10.97
CA VAL A 62 7.62 17.55 11.36
C VAL A 62 8.94 17.29 10.64
N ARG A 63 9.06 17.69 9.36
CA ARG A 63 10.27 17.51 8.56
C ARG A 63 11.58 17.90 9.27
N PRO A 64 11.70 19.07 9.94
CA PRO A 64 12.94 19.41 10.65
C PRO A 64 13.21 18.46 11.82
N ASN A 65 12.18 18.04 12.57
CA ASN A 65 12.33 17.08 13.67
C ASN A 65 12.89 15.74 13.19
N ILE A 66 12.37 15.21 12.07
CA ILE A 66 12.88 13.97 11.46
C ILE A 66 14.34 14.16 11.02
N ARG A 67 14.65 15.25 10.32
CA ARG A 67 16.01 15.53 9.84
C ARG A 67 17.03 15.67 10.97
N THR A 68 16.68 16.39 12.03
CA THR A 68 17.53 16.52 13.23
C THR A 68 17.79 15.15 13.82
N ARG A 69 16.77 14.32 13.98
CA ARG A 69 16.92 12.95 14.48
C ARG A 69 17.82 12.10 13.61
N MET A 70 17.66 12.17 12.28
CA MET A 70 18.53 11.45 11.34
C MET A 70 19.99 11.89 11.43
N ALA A 71 20.25 13.16 11.76
CA ALA A 71 21.60 13.73 11.90
C ALA A 71 22.26 13.45 13.26
N GLU A 72 21.51 13.05 14.29
CA GLU A 72 22.02 12.74 15.64
C GLU A 72 22.85 11.44 15.69
N TYR A 73 22.80 10.63 14.64
CA TYR A 73 23.45 9.32 14.58
C TYR A 73 24.65 9.35 13.62
N GLU A 74 25.67 8.56 13.92
CA GLU A 74 26.90 8.45 13.12
C GLU A 74 26.68 7.74 11.77
N GLU A 75 27.46 8.10 10.75
CA GLU A 75 27.29 7.71 9.33
C GLU A 75 27.22 6.19 9.06
N ASP A 76 27.68 5.35 9.99
CA ASP A 76 27.79 3.90 9.83
C ASP A 76 26.80 3.08 10.70
N GLN A 77 25.86 3.70 11.43
CA GLN A 77 25.06 3.02 12.48
C GLN A 77 23.53 3.00 12.32
N ILE A 78 22.93 3.36 11.18
CA ILE A 78 21.45 3.39 11.11
C ILE A 78 20.88 2.79 9.83
N GLU A 79 20.05 1.78 10.03
CA GLU A 79 18.93 1.47 9.14
C GLU A 79 17.70 2.24 9.66
N PHE A 80 17.31 3.33 8.99
CA PHE A 80 16.07 4.05 9.30
C PHE A 80 14.98 3.66 8.31
N SER A 81 13.76 3.49 8.81
CA SER A 81 12.57 3.30 7.99
C SER A 81 11.55 4.39 8.32
N ILE A 82 11.05 5.06 7.29
CA ILE A 82 9.99 6.06 7.40
C ILE A 82 8.76 5.49 6.71
N LEU A 83 7.69 5.37 7.48
CA LEU A 83 6.40 4.87 7.01
C LEU A 83 5.33 5.94 7.22
N SER A 84 4.31 5.94 6.36
CA SER A 84 3.13 6.78 6.51
C SER A 84 1.88 5.91 6.59
N VAL A 85 0.91 6.34 7.38
CA VAL A 85 -0.43 5.75 7.39
C VAL A 85 -1.29 6.58 6.45
N ALA A 86 -1.65 6.01 5.32
CA ALA A 86 -2.49 6.64 4.30
C ALA A 86 -3.84 5.94 4.20
N LYS A 87 -4.80 6.60 3.53
CA LYS A 87 -6.05 5.94 3.14
C LYS A 87 -5.76 4.91 2.06
N ASP A 88 -6.51 3.82 2.09
CA ASP A 88 -6.49 2.81 1.05
C ASP A 88 -7.01 3.42 -0.28
N PRO A 89 -6.16 3.52 -1.32
CA PRO A 89 -6.57 4.07 -2.61
C PRO A 89 -7.62 3.20 -3.32
N LEU A 90 -7.66 1.89 -3.03
CA LEU A 90 -8.58 0.94 -3.64
C LEU A 90 -10.04 1.35 -3.35
N VAL A 91 -10.33 1.76 -2.12
CA VAL A 91 -11.69 2.18 -1.72
C VAL A 91 -12.18 3.36 -2.55
N GLU A 92 -11.33 4.38 -2.77
CA GLU A 92 -11.68 5.54 -3.57
C GLU A 92 -11.84 5.20 -5.06
N LEU A 93 -11.03 4.26 -5.58
CA LEU A 93 -11.14 3.79 -6.96
C LEU A 93 -12.43 2.99 -7.18
N GLU A 94 -12.80 2.12 -6.24
CA GLU A 94 -14.07 1.38 -6.26
C GLU A 94 -15.28 2.32 -6.25
N ASP A 95 -15.23 3.39 -5.43
CA ASP A 95 -16.30 4.40 -5.38
C ASP A 95 -16.40 5.18 -6.69
N LYS A 96 -15.27 5.57 -7.29
CA LYS A 96 -15.24 6.21 -8.62
C LYS A 96 -15.81 5.28 -9.69
N LEU A 97 -15.50 3.99 -9.64
CA LEU A 97 -16.04 2.99 -10.55
C LEU A 97 -17.56 2.84 -10.37
N ALA A 98 -18.06 2.81 -9.13
CA ALA A 98 -19.50 2.75 -8.85
C ALA A 98 -20.25 3.96 -9.41
N ILE A 99 -19.70 5.17 -9.24
CA ILE A 99 -20.25 6.39 -9.84
C ILE A 99 -20.24 6.30 -11.37
N ASN A 100 -19.14 5.82 -11.97
CA ASN A 100 -19.03 5.66 -13.42
C ASN A 100 -20.10 4.69 -13.96
N VAL A 101 -20.30 3.53 -13.32
CA VAL A 101 -21.33 2.55 -13.71
C VAL A 101 -22.73 3.15 -13.57
N LYS A 102 -23.02 3.88 -12.49
CA LYS A 102 -24.31 4.56 -12.33
C LYS A 102 -24.55 5.63 -13.39
N CYS A 103 -23.50 6.36 -13.80
CA CYS A 103 -23.57 7.29 -14.91
C CYS A 103 -23.89 6.57 -16.22
N LEU A 104 -23.24 5.42 -16.49
CA LEU A 104 -23.50 4.60 -17.68
C LEU A 104 -24.93 4.05 -17.71
N GLU A 105 -25.45 3.56 -16.57
CA GLU A 105 -26.85 3.11 -16.45
C GLU A 105 -27.83 4.26 -16.80
N SER A 106 -27.53 5.47 -16.32
CA SER A 106 -28.35 6.64 -16.59
C SER A 106 -28.29 7.09 -18.05
N VAL A 107 -27.10 7.15 -18.65
CA VAL A 107 -26.92 7.48 -20.06
C VAL A 107 -27.58 6.44 -20.97
N ASN A 108 -27.45 5.15 -20.66
CA ASN A 108 -28.10 4.08 -21.42
C ASN A 108 -29.63 4.16 -21.32
N ARG A 109 -30.17 4.50 -20.13
CA ARG A 109 -31.61 4.74 -19.95
C ARG A 109 -32.10 5.93 -20.77
N TRP A 110 -31.35 7.03 -20.80
CA TRP A 110 -31.68 8.18 -21.65
C TRP A 110 -31.61 7.86 -23.14
N LEU A 111 -30.58 7.12 -23.57
CA LEU A 111 -30.44 6.65 -24.96
C LEU A 111 -31.62 5.77 -25.36
N ALA A 112 -31.98 4.77 -24.56
CA ALA A 112 -33.13 3.90 -24.82
C ALA A 112 -34.43 4.70 -24.97
N SER A 113 -34.69 5.64 -24.04
CA SER A 113 -35.90 6.49 -24.10
C SER A 113 -36.00 7.39 -25.33
N ARG A 114 -34.88 7.68 -26.00
CA ARG A 114 -34.80 8.59 -27.15
C ARG A 114 -34.70 7.85 -28.47
N GLU A 115 -33.99 6.72 -28.50
CA GLU A 115 -33.90 5.84 -29.67
C GLU A 115 -35.25 5.16 -29.94
N GLU A 116 -36.02 4.79 -28.90
CA GLU A 116 -37.41 4.31 -29.05
C GLU A 116 -38.35 5.39 -29.63
N ALA A 117 -38.03 6.68 -29.44
CA ALA A 117 -38.77 7.78 -30.06
C ALA A 117 -38.34 8.07 -31.51
N GLU A 118 -37.15 7.61 -31.91
CA GLU A 118 -36.55 7.78 -33.24
C GLU A 118 -36.64 6.53 -34.12
N GLU A 119 -37.31 5.46 -33.69
CA GLU A 119 -37.49 4.19 -34.42
C GLU A 119 -38.47 4.31 -35.62
N VAL A 120 -38.17 5.25 -36.53
CA VAL A 120 -38.50 5.24 -37.96
C VAL A 120 -37.20 5.56 -38.72
N CYS A 121 -36.21 4.68 -38.60
CA CYS A 121 -35.23 4.36 -39.66
C CYS A 121 -34.05 3.56 -39.08
N SER A 122 -33.90 2.33 -39.57
CA SER A 122 -32.75 1.48 -39.31
C SER A 122 -31.48 2.09 -39.92
N GLY A 123 -30.55 2.52 -39.07
CA GLY A 123 -29.22 3.00 -39.43
C GLY A 123 -28.11 2.15 -38.79
N PRO A 124 -26.92 2.09 -39.39
CA PRO A 124 -25.98 0.99 -39.24
C PRO A 124 -25.27 0.96 -37.89
N GLU A 125 -24.92 -0.27 -37.54
CA GLU A 125 -24.36 -0.75 -36.28
C GLU A 125 -23.26 0.16 -35.70
N CYS A 126 -23.47 0.56 -34.45
CA CYS A 126 -22.49 1.27 -33.61
C CYS A 126 -21.16 0.49 -33.55
N PRO A 127 -20.01 1.16 -33.35
CA PRO A 127 -18.72 0.50 -33.21
C PRO A 127 -18.68 -0.33 -31.91
N ALA A 128 -19.08 -1.60 -32.02
CA ALA A 128 -19.36 -2.51 -30.91
C ALA A 128 -18.13 -2.87 -30.06
N SER A 129 -16.92 -2.74 -30.61
CA SER A 129 -15.69 -3.28 -30.02
C SER A 129 -15.24 -2.65 -28.69
N LEU A 130 -15.61 -1.39 -28.39
CA LEU A 130 -15.27 -0.75 -27.11
C LEU A 130 -16.34 -0.91 -26.03
N LEU A 131 -17.61 -1.11 -26.43
CA LEU A 131 -18.71 -1.34 -25.51
C LEU A 131 -18.74 -2.78 -24.99
N GLU A 132 -18.17 -3.73 -25.73
CA GLU A 132 -18.17 -5.16 -25.42
C GLU A 132 -17.55 -5.50 -24.06
N ASN A 133 -16.65 -4.64 -23.55
CA ASN A 133 -15.98 -4.85 -22.27
C ASN A 133 -16.46 -3.89 -21.16
N THR A 134 -17.54 -3.13 -21.36
CA THR A 134 -18.01 -2.17 -20.36
C THR A 134 -18.90 -2.85 -19.33
N ILE A 135 -18.56 -2.72 -18.06
CA ILE A 135 -19.36 -3.19 -16.93
C ILE A 135 -20.58 -2.26 -16.79
N LEU A 136 -21.78 -2.84 -16.89
CA LEU A 136 -23.05 -2.12 -16.78
C LEU A 136 -23.85 -2.53 -15.52
N GLY A 137 -23.26 -3.34 -14.65
CA GLY A 137 -23.94 -3.87 -13.49
C GLY A 137 -22.96 -4.36 -12.42
N PRO A 138 -23.45 -5.09 -11.40
CA PRO A 138 -22.62 -5.60 -10.32
C PRO A 138 -21.52 -6.54 -10.82
N ASP A 139 -20.31 -6.40 -10.28
CA ASP A 139 -19.15 -7.25 -10.55
C ASP A 139 -18.34 -7.47 -9.26
N SER A 140 -18.28 -8.71 -8.80
CA SER A 140 -17.54 -9.07 -7.58
C SER A 140 -16.04 -8.86 -7.68
N SER A 141 -15.48 -8.88 -8.90
CA SER A 141 -14.04 -8.70 -9.13
C SER A 141 -13.56 -7.30 -8.75
N TYR A 142 -14.47 -6.33 -8.79
CA TYR A 142 -14.23 -4.93 -8.47
C TYR A 142 -15.00 -4.47 -7.22
N ASN A 143 -15.44 -5.41 -6.37
CA ASN A 143 -16.25 -5.13 -5.17
C ASN A 143 -17.51 -4.28 -5.46
N LEU A 144 -18.04 -4.43 -6.67
CA LEU A 144 -19.13 -3.63 -7.18
C LEU A 144 -20.44 -4.37 -6.90
N THR A 145 -21.10 -4.03 -5.80
CA THR A 145 -22.42 -4.58 -5.45
C THR A 145 -23.53 -3.66 -5.93
N ARG A 146 -24.74 -4.21 -6.11
CA ARG A 146 -25.92 -3.40 -6.48
C ARG A 146 -26.16 -2.26 -5.51
N HIS A 147 -26.00 -2.50 -4.21
CA HIS A 147 -26.13 -1.48 -3.17
C HIS A 147 -25.13 -0.32 -3.35
N ARG A 148 -23.86 -0.61 -3.70
CA ARG A 148 -22.86 0.44 -3.93
C ARG A 148 -23.17 1.26 -5.18
N ILE A 149 -23.61 0.60 -6.26
CA ILE A 149 -24.06 1.31 -7.48
C ILE A 149 -25.25 2.20 -7.16
N ASP A 150 -26.29 1.67 -6.51
CA ASP A 150 -27.50 2.44 -6.21
C ASP A 150 -27.24 3.60 -5.24
N GLY A 151 -26.38 3.38 -4.26
CA GLY A 151 -25.94 4.38 -3.28
C GLY A 151 -24.98 5.45 -3.83
N ALA A 152 -24.31 5.20 -4.96
CA ALA A 152 -23.43 6.18 -5.58
C ALA A 152 -24.22 7.41 -6.03
N ILE A 153 -23.71 8.62 -5.83
CA ILE A 153 -24.40 9.85 -6.25
C ILE A 153 -23.79 10.31 -7.57
N ILE A 154 -24.61 10.46 -8.61
CA ILE A 154 -24.16 11.08 -9.85
C ILE A 154 -23.99 12.58 -9.57
N PRO A 155 -22.85 13.19 -9.94
CA PRO A 155 -22.68 14.63 -9.84
C PRO A 155 -23.86 15.36 -10.52
N PRO A 156 -24.54 16.31 -9.85
CA PRO A 156 -25.75 16.94 -10.37
C PRO A 156 -25.50 17.67 -11.69
N GLU A 157 -24.27 18.14 -11.92
CA GLU A 157 -23.85 18.75 -13.18
C GLU A 157 -23.95 17.77 -14.35
N ARG A 158 -23.62 16.49 -14.11
CA ARG A 158 -23.70 15.43 -15.12
C ARG A 158 -25.16 15.04 -15.39
N GLU A 159 -26.01 14.97 -14.36
CA GLU A 159 -27.43 14.66 -14.54
C GLU A 159 -28.14 15.69 -15.42
N VAL A 160 -27.92 16.99 -15.15
CA VAL A 160 -28.50 18.09 -15.95
C VAL A 160 -27.97 18.06 -17.39
N GLN A 161 -26.70 17.67 -17.60
CA GLN A 161 -26.15 17.50 -18.94
C GLN A 161 -26.82 16.36 -19.69
N TYR A 162 -27.01 15.19 -19.05
CA TYR A 162 -27.64 14.04 -19.69
C TYR A 162 -29.10 14.29 -20.06
N GLU A 163 -29.84 15.04 -19.25
CA GLU A 163 -31.24 15.41 -19.54
C GLU A 163 -31.35 16.29 -20.80
N LYS A 164 -30.39 17.20 -21.02
CA LYS A 164 -30.42 18.18 -22.13
C LYS A 164 -29.66 17.73 -23.39
N ALA A 165 -28.72 16.80 -23.27
CA ALA A 165 -27.87 16.34 -24.36
C ALA A 165 -28.69 15.70 -25.49
N SER A 166 -28.24 15.78 -26.74
CA SER A 166 -28.78 15.07 -27.91
C SER A 166 -28.38 13.59 -27.93
N VAL A 167 -28.97 12.77 -28.82
CA VAL A 167 -28.65 11.34 -28.95
C VAL A 167 -27.16 11.12 -29.25
N GLU A 168 -26.58 11.93 -30.14
CA GLU A 168 -25.16 11.84 -30.49
C GLU A 168 -24.24 12.25 -29.33
N GLU A 169 -24.61 13.30 -28.59
CA GLU A 169 -23.88 13.71 -27.38
C GLU A 169 -23.95 12.62 -26.29
N LEU A 170 -25.10 11.97 -26.10
CA LEU A 170 -25.25 10.85 -25.17
C LEU A 170 -24.39 9.65 -25.59
N ARG A 171 -24.29 9.34 -26.89
CA ARG A 171 -23.36 8.32 -27.40
C ARG A 171 -21.91 8.68 -27.12
N GLN A 172 -21.53 9.94 -27.29
CA GLN A 172 -20.20 10.44 -26.95
C GLN A 172 -19.93 10.36 -25.44
N HIS A 173 -20.91 10.70 -24.59
CA HIS A 173 -20.80 10.55 -23.14
C HIS A 173 -20.63 9.08 -22.74
N ARG A 174 -21.38 8.16 -23.33
CA ARG A 174 -21.23 6.71 -23.12
C ARG A 174 -19.82 6.23 -23.50
N TYR A 175 -19.30 6.70 -24.62
CA TYR A 175 -17.94 6.39 -25.07
C TYR A 175 -16.88 6.90 -24.08
N ARG A 176 -17.01 8.14 -23.61
CA ARG A 176 -16.08 8.74 -22.64
C ARG A 176 -16.10 7.97 -21.31
N LEU A 177 -17.29 7.67 -20.79
CA LEU A 177 -17.45 6.90 -19.56
C LEU A 177 -16.90 5.48 -19.69
N SER A 178 -17.04 4.82 -20.84
CA SER A 178 -16.47 3.50 -21.12
C SER A 178 -14.93 3.54 -21.08
N ASN A 179 -14.30 4.56 -21.68
CA ASN A 179 -12.86 4.75 -21.60
C ASN A 179 -12.38 5.03 -20.16
N GLU A 180 -13.07 5.93 -19.44
CA GLU A 180 -12.80 6.20 -18.02
C GLU A 180 -12.92 4.91 -17.18
N GLN A 181 -13.92 4.07 -17.46
CA GLN A 181 -14.09 2.80 -16.76
C GLN A 181 -12.92 1.86 -16.98
N ARG A 182 -12.41 1.78 -18.22
CA ARG A 182 -11.25 0.95 -18.54
C ARG A 182 -10.02 1.36 -17.76
N GLU A 183 -9.78 2.67 -17.63
CA GLU A 183 -8.67 3.22 -16.83
C GLU A 183 -8.85 2.91 -15.35
N LEU A 184 -10.05 3.16 -14.79
CA LEU A 184 -10.36 2.85 -13.40
C LEU A 184 -10.16 1.36 -13.09
N ARG A 185 -10.61 0.48 -13.98
CA ARG A 185 -10.44 -0.98 -13.83
C ARG A 185 -8.98 -1.39 -13.87
N ALA A 186 -8.17 -0.77 -14.73
CA ALA A 186 -6.74 -1.04 -14.76
C ALA A 186 -6.07 -0.64 -13.44
N SER A 187 -6.37 0.55 -12.92
CA SER A 187 -5.85 1.01 -11.63
C SER A 187 -6.30 0.13 -10.46
N ILE A 188 -7.56 -0.31 -10.44
CA ILE A 188 -8.06 -1.24 -9.41
C ILE A 188 -7.32 -2.57 -9.45
N LEU A 189 -7.10 -3.13 -10.66
CA LEU A 189 -6.40 -4.40 -10.79
C LEU A 189 -4.95 -4.31 -10.34
N GLU A 190 -4.27 -3.20 -10.66
CA GLU A 190 -2.90 -2.93 -10.20
C GLU A 190 -2.84 -2.85 -8.67
N GLU A 191 -3.76 -2.11 -8.03
CA GLU A 191 -3.81 -1.99 -6.57
C GLU A 191 -4.14 -3.32 -5.89
N GLN A 192 -5.12 -4.08 -6.42
CA GLN A 192 -5.44 -5.42 -5.92
C GLN A 192 -4.25 -6.38 -6.04
N GLN A 193 -3.45 -6.26 -7.11
CA GLN A 193 -2.25 -7.07 -7.27
C GLN A 193 -1.17 -6.67 -6.25
N SER A 194 -1.01 -5.37 -5.99
CA SER A 194 -0.11 -4.85 -4.96
C SER A 194 -0.47 -5.41 -3.57
N HIS A 195 -1.74 -5.30 -3.17
CA HIS A 195 -2.24 -5.85 -1.90
C HIS A 195 -1.98 -7.36 -1.77
N ARG A 196 -2.24 -8.14 -2.84
CA ARG A 196 -1.96 -9.58 -2.83
C ARG A 196 -0.47 -9.89 -2.70
N ALA A 197 0.39 -9.12 -3.37
CA ALA A 197 1.83 -9.30 -3.26
C ALA A 197 2.33 -9.03 -1.82
N ASP A 198 1.80 -8.00 -1.18
CA ASP A 198 2.10 -7.67 0.23
C ASP A 198 1.59 -8.76 1.18
N ASP A 199 0.38 -9.28 0.97
CA ASP A 199 -0.19 -10.39 1.75
C ASP A 199 0.61 -11.69 1.59
N ASP A 200 1.03 -12.02 0.36
CA ASP A 200 1.86 -13.18 0.07
C ASP A 200 3.24 -13.02 0.70
N TYR A 201 3.84 -11.83 0.62
CA TYR A 201 5.10 -11.51 1.28
C TYR A 201 5.00 -11.65 2.80
N ALA A 202 3.93 -11.12 3.41
CA ALA A 202 3.67 -11.23 4.84
C ALA A 202 3.43 -12.69 5.27
N THR A 203 2.72 -13.46 4.46
CA THR A 203 2.47 -14.89 4.69
C THR A 203 3.76 -15.69 4.62
N GLY A 204 4.63 -15.41 3.66
CA GLY A 204 5.95 -16.05 3.53
C GLY A 204 6.83 -15.84 4.76
N ARG A 205 6.83 -14.64 5.35
CA ARG A 205 7.59 -14.35 6.59
C ARG A 205 7.10 -15.14 7.81
N ARG A 206 5.85 -15.59 7.81
CA ARG A 206 5.25 -16.34 8.92
C ARG A 206 5.43 -17.85 8.79
N PHE A 207 5.96 -18.31 7.66
CA PHE A 207 6.14 -19.72 7.41
C PHE A 207 7.36 -20.27 8.17
N ASP A 208 7.17 -21.35 8.92
CA ASP A 208 8.29 -22.06 9.55
C ASP A 208 9.00 -22.94 8.50
N TYR A 209 10.15 -22.47 8.03
CA TYR A 209 11.00 -23.23 7.11
C TYR A 209 11.81 -24.33 7.81
N GLY A 210 11.76 -24.44 9.15
CA GLY A 210 12.52 -25.41 9.93
C GLY A 210 12.34 -26.88 9.51
N PRO A 211 11.11 -27.38 9.26
CA PRO A 211 10.89 -28.72 8.73
C PRO A 211 11.49 -28.94 7.34
N ALA A 212 11.38 -27.96 6.44
CA ALA A 212 11.96 -28.03 5.10
C ALA A 212 13.49 -28.07 5.14
N VAL A 213 14.08 -27.21 5.98
CA VAL A 213 15.51 -27.19 6.26
C VAL A 213 15.98 -28.54 6.82
N ARG A 214 15.30 -29.10 7.83
CA ARG A 214 15.65 -30.41 8.39
C ARG A 214 15.48 -31.56 7.39
N ALA A 215 14.52 -31.47 6.48
CA ALA A 215 14.33 -32.48 5.44
C ALA A 215 15.42 -32.39 4.34
N CYS A 216 15.82 -31.19 3.94
CA CYS A 216 16.85 -30.97 2.93
C CYS A 216 18.29 -31.10 3.47
N TRP A 217 18.51 -30.75 4.74
CA TRP A 217 19.81 -30.70 5.43
C TRP A 217 19.96 -31.70 6.58
N GLY A 218 19.01 -32.61 6.76
CA GLY A 218 19.10 -33.71 7.72
C GLY A 218 20.12 -34.77 7.31
N GLU A 219 20.66 -35.47 8.32
CA GLU A 219 21.81 -36.39 8.23
C GLU A 219 21.71 -37.39 7.07
N GLY A 220 22.71 -37.38 6.17
CA GLY A 220 22.88 -38.36 5.09
C GLY A 220 23.08 -37.80 3.68
N ASN A 221 22.99 -36.48 3.48
CA ASN A 221 23.03 -35.90 2.14
C ASN A 221 24.47 -35.59 1.66
N GLN A 222 25.13 -36.54 0.97
CA GLN A 222 26.48 -36.38 0.38
C GLN A 222 26.63 -35.15 -0.54
N PHE A 223 25.52 -34.65 -1.08
CA PHE A 223 25.46 -33.43 -1.88
C PHE A 223 25.87 -32.17 -1.09
N LEU A 224 25.63 -32.12 0.22
CA LEU A 224 25.99 -30.96 1.06
C LEU A 224 27.48 -30.90 1.34
N ALA A 225 28.14 -32.04 1.55
CA ALA A 225 29.59 -32.09 1.67
C ALA A 225 30.27 -31.53 0.40
N TRP A 226 29.76 -31.93 -0.77
CA TRP A 226 30.23 -31.40 -2.05
C TRP A 226 29.96 -29.90 -2.23
N LEU A 227 28.79 -29.39 -1.83
CA LEU A 227 28.44 -27.96 -1.91
C LEU A 227 29.31 -27.09 -0.99
N VAL A 228 29.55 -27.53 0.24
CA VAL A 228 30.43 -26.85 1.20
C VAL A 228 31.87 -26.84 0.68
N ASP A 229 32.36 -27.96 0.14
CA ASP A 229 33.68 -28.04 -0.49
C ASP A 229 33.79 -27.14 -1.73
N PHE A 230 32.74 -27.06 -2.56
CA PHE A 230 32.68 -26.20 -3.73
C PHE A 230 32.74 -24.70 -3.39
N PHE A 231 31.94 -24.23 -2.42
CA PHE A 231 31.98 -22.84 -1.96
C PHE A 231 33.27 -22.50 -1.19
N SER A 232 33.87 -23.47 -0.50
CA SER A 232 35.15 -23.28 0.20
C SER A 232 36.35 -23.24 -0.76
N SER A 233 36.30 -24.00 -1.85
CA SER A 233 37.37 -24.04 -2.86
C SER A 233 37.36 -22.82 -3.78
N THR A 234 36.19 -22.24 -4.06
CA THR A 234 36.06 -21.02 -4.87
C THR A 234 36.52 -19.75 -4.15
N LYS A 235 36.41 -19.66 -2.81
CA LYS A 235 37.01 -18.55 -2.03
C LYS A 235 38.55 -18.54 -2.03
N LYS A 236 39.22 -19.67 -2.31
CA LYS A 236 40.69 -19.73 -2.39
C LYS A 236 41.26 -19.14 -3.69
N PHE A 237 40.42 -18.89 -4.71
CA PHE A 237 40.88 -18.44 -6.03
C PHE A 237 40.93 -16.91 -6.23
N GLN A 238 40.55 -16.10 -5.24
CA GLN A 238 40.65 -14.63 -5.32
C GLN A 238 41.87 -14.02 -4.59
N GLY A 239 42.84 -14.84 -4.21
CA GLY A 239 44.05 -14.39 -3.50
C GLY A 239 45.34 -14.91 -4.12
N LEU A 240 45.55 -14.72 -5.43
CA LEU A 240 46.90 -14.81 -6.00
C LEU A 240 47.28 -13.47 -6.63
N THR A 241 48.04 -12.72 -5.86
CA THR A 241 48.73 -11.47 -6.20
C THR A 241 49.54 -11.66 -7.47
N ILE A 242 49.31 -10.79 -8.46
CA ILE A 242 50.25 -10.55 -9.55
C ILE A 242 51.45 -9.83 -8.93
N LEU A 243 52.61 -10.48 -8.94
CA LEU A 243 53.91 -9.85 -8.72
C LEU A 243 54.82 -10.30 -9.86
N ASP A 244 55.14 -9.31 -10.70
CA ASP A 244 56.16 -9.17 -11.76
C ASP A 244 56.53 -10.37 -12.64
#